data_AF-A0A4Q3SYM7-F1
#
_entry.id   AF-A0A4Q3SYM7-F1
#
_cell.length_a   1.000
_cell.length_b   1.000
_cell.length_c   1.000
_cell.angle_alpha   90.00
_cell.angle_beta   90.00
_cell.angle_gamma   90.00
#
_symmetry.space_group_name_H-M   'P 1'
#
loop_
_entity.id
_entity.type
_entity.pdbx_description
1 polymer ?
#
loop_
_entity_poly.entity_id
_entity_poly.type
_entity_poly.pdbx_seq_one_letter_code
_entity_poly.pdbx_strand_id
1 'polypeptide(L)'
;MSRILAALTTAVIAAAISGAAHADPTEVIVRALSKDAKFIGDSMGGVQVTLTDAATGHELARGLITGTTGDTQKIMIAPRQRGGAISTPETAAFRTTLDLDRPTLVRVEAVGPLGKPASQITVTSMKWLAPGQSLAGDGWVLEFPGLVIEPAVAVQAAGLKVNAKVTLMCGCPIEPGGLWDADKYQVSASLIAGGETLASAPLSYAGKPSTFAAELPKPKAGGYRLRVVATNPETGNTGVVEQPIIVER
;
A
#
# COMPACT_ATOMS: atom_id res chain seq x y z
N MET A 1 3.78 -65.35 67.38
CA MET A 1 4.46 -65.57 66.08
C MET A 1 3.85 -64.58 65.09
N SER A 2 4.34 -63.34 65.11
CA SER A 2 5.20 -62.76 64.07
C SER A 2 4.62 -62.84 62.65
N ARG A 3 4.15 -61.71 62.13
CA ARG A 3 4.66 -61.11 60.88
C ARG A 3 4.01 -59.76 60.58
N ILE A 4 4.85 -58.74 60.69
CA ILE A 4 4.74 -57.38 60.14
C ILE A 4 4.72 -57.48 58.60
N LEU A 5 3.87 -56.71 57.92
CA LEU A 5 4.09 -56.15 56.57
C LEU A 5 2.99 -55.11 56.30
N ALA A 6 3.27 -53.83 56.55
CA ALA A 6 3.68 -52.84 55.54
C ALA A 6 2.49 -52.35 54.68
N ALA A 7 1.89 -51.25 55.14
CA ALA A 7 0.99 -50.43 54.35
C ALA A 7 1.77 -49.75 53.23
N LEU A 8 1.34 -49.94 51.98
CA LEU A 8 1.84 -49.19 50.83
C LEU A 8 0.70 -48.36 50.26
N THR A 9 0.71 -47.07 50.61
CA THR A 9 -0.10 -46.01 50.01
C THR A 9 0.27 -45.83 48.55
N THR A 10 -0.58 -46.26 47.62
CA THR A 10 -0.44 -45.96 46.20
C THR A 10 -1.08 -44.61 45.91
N ALA A 11 -0.29 -43.53 45.98
CA ALA A 11 -0.67 -42.24 45.43
C ALA A 11 -0.48 -42.29 43.90
N VAL A 12 -1.57 -42.37 43.15
CA VAL A 12 -1.56 -42.23 41.69
C VAL A 12 -1.40 -40.74 41.38
N ILE A 13 -0.16 -40.32 41.09
CA ILE A 13 0.14 -39.00 40.54
C ILE A 13 -0.38 -38.99 39.09
N ALA A 14 -1.48 -38.28 38.85
CA ALA A 14 -1.91 -37.89 37.52
C ALA A 14 -0.88 -36.89 36.95
N ALA A 15 0.13 -37.40 36.25
CA ALA A 15 0.99 -36.55 35.43
C ALA A 15 0.16 -36.08 34.23
N ALA A 16 -0.38 -34.86 34.34
CA ALA A 16 -0.87 -34.14 33.19
C ALA A 16 0.31 -34.02 32.20
N ILE A 17 0.24 -34.77 31.11
CA ILE A 17 1.10 -34.57 29.95
C ILE A 17 0.59 -33.27 29.33
N SER A 18 1.02 -32.14 29.88
CA SER A 18 0.95 -30.85 29.22
C SER A 18 1.92 -30.94 28.04
N GLY A 19 1.44 -31.47 26.92
CA GLY A 19 2.16 -31.36 25.66
C GLY A 19 2.47 -29.89 25.46
N ALA A 20 3.75 -29.53 25.40
CA ALA A 20 4.14 -28.20 25.01
C ALA A 20 3.49 -27.95 23.65
N ALA A 21 2.54 -27.01 23.60
CA ALA A 21 2.03 -26.48 22.34
C ALA A 21 3.23 -25.75 21.70
N HIS A 22 3.99 -26.49 20.89
CA HIS A 22 5.00 -25.90 20.04
C HIS A 22 4.23 -25.13 18.97
N ALA A 23 4.24 -23.81 19.08
CA ALA A 23 3.79 -22.97 17.99
C ALA A 23 4.69 -23.27 16.78
N ASP A 24 4.09 -23.69 15.67
CA ASP A 24 4.86 -24.03 14.49
C ASP A 24 5.22 -22.74 13.75
N PRO A 25 6.52 -22.47 13.48
CA PRO A 25 6.93 -21.28 12.77
C PRO A 25 6.30 -21.20 11.38
N THR A 26 5.43 -20.21 11.15
CA THR A 26 4.75 -19.97 9.87
C THR A 26 5.37 -18.78 9.16
N GLU A 27 6.10 -19.00 8.07
CA GLU A 27 6.67 -17.91 7.29
C GLU A 27 5.61 -17.15 6.47
N VAL A 28 5.61 -15.83 6.62
CA VAL A 28 4.69 -14.92 5.96
C VAL A 28 5.48 -13.86 5.20
N ILE A 29 5.16 -13.72 3.91
CA ILE A 29 5.65 -12.66 3.05
C ILE A 29 4.46 -11.79 2.64
N VAL A 30 4.52 -10.49 2.92
CA VAL A 30 3.52 -9.51 2.49
C VAL A 30 4.16 -8.56 1.47
N ARG A 31 3.45 -8.28 0.39
CA ARG A 31 3.88 -7.37 -0.68
C ARG A 31 2.79 -6.37 -1.03
N ALA A 32 3.18 -5.20 -1.49
CA ALA A 32 2.27 -4.17 -1.97
C ALA A 32 2.46 -4.00 -3.47
N LEU A 33 1.43 -4.28 -4.26
CA LEU A 33 1.41 -4.14 -5.71
C LEU A 33 0.59 -2.91 -6.07
N SER A 34 1.18 -1.92 -6.72
CA SER A 34 0.42 -0.80 -7.28
C SER A 34 -0.54 -1.37 -8.33
N LYS A 35 -1.83 -0.98 -8.26
CA LYS A 35 -2.83 -1.46 -9.21
C LYS A 35 -2.42 -1.14 -10.65
N ASP A 36 -2.51 -2.15 -11.51
CA ASP A 36 -2.08 -2.10 -12.92
C ASP A 36 -0.62 -1.68 -13.12
N ALA A 37 0.23 -1.91 -12.12
CA ALA A 37 1.62 -1.53 -12.18
C ALA A 37 2.52 -2.48 -11.37
N LYS A 38 3.65 -1.95 -10.89
CA LYS A 38 4.70 -2.71 -10.21
C LYS A 38 4.58 -2.65 -8.69
N PHE A 39 5.49 -3.33 -7.98
CA PHE A 39 5.50 -3.31 -6.52
C PHE A 39 5.88 -1.93 -5.97
N ILE A 40 5.32 -1.57 -4.82
CA ILE A 40 5.67 -0.37 -4.07
C ILE A 40 6.91 -0.69 -3.25
N GLY A 41 8.02 -0.02 -3.55
CA GLY A 41 9.32 -0.24 -2.92
C GLY A 41 9.94 1.02 -2.32
N ASP A 42 11.25 0.98 -2.10
CA ASP A 42 12.00 2.01 -1.37
C ASP A 42 11.93 3.38 -2.04
N SER A 43 11.85 3.43 -3.38
CA SER A 43 11.71 4.68 -4.14
C SER A 43 10.46 5.49 -3.77
N MET A 44 9.47 4.84 -3.13
CA MET A 44 8.23 5.44 -2.66
C MET A 44 8.13 5.48 -1.14
N GLY A 45 9.23 5.16 -0.44
CA GLY A 45 9.29 5.09 1.04
C GLY A 45 8.72 3.80 1.63
N GLY A 46 8.39 2.81 0.81
CA GLY A 46 7.83 1.54 1.27
C GLY A 46 6.39 1.62 1.79
N VAL A 47 5.95 0.56 2.46
CA VAL A 47 4.59 0.42 3.01
C VAL A 47 4.68 -0.16 4.42
N GLN A 48 4.02 0.47 5.39
CA GLN A 48 3.92 -0.03 6.75
C GLN A 48 2.90 -1.16 6.79
N VAL A 49 3.27 -2.30 7.39
CA VAL A 49 2.42 -3.48 7.54
C VAL A 49 2.24 -3.79 9.01
N THR A 50 1.00 -4.11 9.39
CA THR A 50 0.63 -4.65 10.69
C THR A 50 -0.22 -5.90 10.46
N LEU A 51 0.19 -7.02 11.05
CA LEU A 51 -0.55 -8.28 11.08
C LEU A 51 -1.19 -8.43 12.46
N THR A 52 -2.48 -8.72 12.49
CA THR A 52 -3.24 -8.90 13.73
C THR A 52 -4.07 -10.18 13.68
N ASP A 53 -4.24 -10.86 14.81
CA ASP A 53 -5.30 -11.86 14.96
C ASP A 53 -6.64 -11.14 14.84
N ALA A 54 -7.48 -11.56 13.89
CA ALA A 54 -8.73 -10.87 13.58
C ALA A 54 -9.78 -11.02 14.69
N ALA A 55 -9.73 -12.09 15.47
CA ALA A 55 -10.68 -12.38 16.54
C ALA A 55 -10.34 -11.62 17.83
N THR A 56 -9.05 -11.49 18.16
CA THR A 56 -8.60 -10.86 19.42
C THR A 56 -8.12 -9.43 19.24
N GLY A 57 -7.73 -9.05 18.03
CA GLY A 57 -7.06 -7.78 17.76
C GLY A 57 -5.59 -7.74 18.18
N HIS A 58 -5.04 -8.84 18.69
CA HIS A 58 -3.64 -8.91 19.11
C HIS A 58 -2.71 -8.75 17.90
N GLU A 59 -1.70 -7.88 18.01
CA GLU A 59 -0.66 -7.74 17.00
C GLU A 59 0.25 -8.97 16.98
N LEU A 60 0.35 -9.59 15.80
CA LEU A 60 1.19 -10.76 15.57
C LEU A 60 2.57 -10.34 15.05
N ALA A 61 2.63 -9.33 14.20
CA ALA A 61 3.86 -8.77 13.67
C ALA A 61 3.63 -7.38 13.05
N ARG A 62 4.70 -6.60 12.97
CA ARG A 62 4.71 -5.28 12.32
C ARG A 62 6.05 -5.05 11.64
N GLY A 63 6.03 -4.39 10.49
CA GLY A 63 7.26 -4.01 9.80
C GLY A 63 7.02 -3.25 8.51
N LEU A 64 8.09 -3.03 7.74
CA LEU A 64 8.05 -2.30 6.49
C LEU A 64 8.23 -3.24 5.29
N ILE A 65 7.47 -2.99 4.23
CA ILE A 65 7.76 -3.49 2.90
C ILE A 65 8.87 -2.60 2.33
N THR A 66 10.05 -3.19 2.13
CA THR A 66 11.23 -2.55 1.53
C THR A 66 11.80 -3.41 0.42
N GLY A 67 12.54 -2.79 -0.50
CA GLY A 67 13.15 -3.40 -1.68
C GLY A 67 12.76 -2.72 -3.00
N THR A 68 13.02 -3.40 -4.11
CA THR A 68 12.82 -2.86 -5.45
C THR A 68 11.35 -2.94 -5.91
N THR A 69 11.01 -2.17 -6.94
CA THR A 69 9.68 -2.27 -7.60
C THR A 69 9.50 -3.58 -8.39
N GLY A 70 10.55 -4.40 -8.51
CA GLY A 70 10.56 -5.64 -9.28
C GLY A 70 10.86 -5.43 -10.77
N ASP A 71 10.88 -6.56 -11.49
CA ASP A 71 11.27 -6.63 -12.90
C ASP A 71 10.13 -6.20 -13.84
N THR A 72 10.35 -5.15 -14.63
CA THR A 72 9.33 -4.61 -15.55
C THR A 72 8.93 -5.63 -16.62
N GLN A 73 9.87 -6.39 -17.18
CA GLN A 73 9.58 -7.37 -18.22
C GLN A 73 8.68 -8.47 -17.68
N LYS A 74 9.00 -8.99 -16.49
CA LYS A 74 8.27 -10.07 -15.85
C LYS A 74 6.87 -9.64 -15.37
N ILE A 75 6.75 -8.41 -14.86
CA ILE A 75 5.51 -7.93 -14.25
C ILE A 75 4.53 -7.39 -15.30
N MET A 76 5.03 -6.61 -16.28
CA MET A 76 4.18 -5.80 -17.16
C MET A 76 4.12 -6.29 -18.61
N ILE A 77 5.12 -7.03 -19.09
CA ILE A 77 5.26 -7.33 -20.54
C ILE A 77 5.05 -8.81 -20.83
N ALA A 78 5.68 -9.69 -20.04
CA ALA A 78 5.60 -11.13 -20.25
C ALA A 78 4.18 -11.66 -19.95
N PRO A 79 3.64 -12.57 -20.78
CA PRO A 79 2.38 -13.24 -20.48
C PRO A 79 2.41 -13.95 -19.12
N ARG A 80 1.40 -13.70 -18.30
CA ARG A 80 1.28 -14.32 -16.98
C ARG A 80 0.79 -15.76 -17.07
N GLN A 81 1.59 -16.68 -16.53
CA GLN A 81 1.14 -18.04 -16.27
C GLN A 81 0.43 -18.10 -14.91
N ARG A 82 -0.69 -18.84 -14.85
CA ARG A 82 -1.44 -19.03 -13.60
C ARG A 82 -0.53 -19.68 -12.54
N GLY A 83 -0.40 -19.02 -11.38
CA GLY A 83 0.44 -19.49 -10.28
C GLY A 83 1.93 -19.20 -10.45
N GLY A 84 2.35 -18.62 -11.58
CA GLY A 84 3.72 -18.17 -11.77
C GLY A 84 4.02 -16.94 -10.91
N ALA A 85 5.09 -17.00 -10.12
CA ALA A 85 5.53 -15.86 -9.32
C ALA A 85 6.05 -14.73 -10.21
N ILE A 86 5.60 -13.50 -9.97
CA ILE A 86 6.08 -12.30 -10.68
C ILE A 86 7.18 -11.57 -9.89
N SER A 87 7.37 -11.90 -8.62
CA SER A 87 8.43 -11.36 -7.77
C SER A 87 9.77 -12.07 -7.97
N THR A 88 10.81 -11.43 -7.46
CA THR A 88 12.20 -11.92 -7.27
C THR A 88 12.59 -11.72 -5.79
N PRO A 89 13.74 -12.25 -5.33
CA PRO A 89 14.21 -12.04 -3.96
C PRO A 89 14.31 -10.54 -3.57
N GLU A 90 14.71 -9.69 -4.52
CA GLU A 90 14.92 -8.24 -4.34
C GLU A 90 13.62 -7.42 -4.47
N THR A 91 12.53 -8.04 -4.92
CA THR A 91 11.22 -7.38 -5.00
C THR A 91 10.77 -7.00 -3.59
N ALA A 92 10.16 -5.82 -3.45
CA ALA A 92 9.78 -5.27 -2.16
C ALA A 92 8.85 -6.20 -1.36
N ALA A 93 9.20 -6.49 -0.11
CA ALA A 93 8.41 -7.35 0.77
C ALA A 93 8.68 -7.06 2.26
N PHE A 94 7.66 -7.29 3.08
CA PHE A 94 7.80 -7.52 4.51
C PHE A 94 7.81 -9.04 4.73
N ARG A 95 8.87 -9.55 5.38
CA ARG A 95 9.07 -10.98 5.65
C ARG A 95 9.12 -11.18 7.16
N THR A 96 8.33 -12.11 7.66
CA THR A 96 8.25 -12.41 9.08
C THR A 96 7.88 -13.88 9.30
N THR A 97 8.04 -14.36 10.51
CA THR A 97 7.65 -15.69 10.95
C THR A 97 6.67 -15.52 12.09
N LEU A 98 5.49 -16.11 11.95
CA LEU A 98 4.45 -16.08 12.98
C LEU A 98 4.44 -17.42 13.71
N ASP A 99 4.51 -17.37 15.03
CA ASP A 99 4.35 -18.54 15.88
C ASP A 99 2.86 -18.76 16.14
N LEU A 100 2.24 -19.66 15.37
CA LEU A 100 0.81 -19.97 15.45
C LEU A 100 0.60 -21.33 16.12
N ASP A 101 -0.31 -21.43 17.08
CA ASP A 101 -0.68 -22.66 17.78
C ASP A 101 -1.90 -23.36 17.17
N ARG A 102 -2.69 -22.61 16.39
CA ARG A 102 -3.90 -23.07 15.70
C ARG A 102 -4.12 -22.28 14.42
N PRO A 103 -4.96 -22.79 13.49
CA PRO A 103 -5.42 -21.99 12.37
C PRO A 103 -5.97 -20.65 12.85
N THR A 104 -5.41 -19.56 12.32
CA THR A 104 -5.69 -18.20 12.78
C THR A 104 -6.11 -17.34 11.60
N LEU A 105 -7.24 -16.65 11.72
CA LEU A 105 -7.65 -15.64 10.75
C LEU A 105 -6.82 -14.39 11.03
N VAL A 106 -5.84 -14.12 10.17
CA VAL A 106 -4.97 -12.96 10.30
C VAL A 106 -5.53 -11.84 9.45
N ARG A 107 -5.60 -10.63 10.01
CA ARG A 107 -5.85 -9.38 9.29
C ARG A 107 -4.52 -8.69 9.04
N VAL A 108 -4.27 -8.36 7.79
CA VAL A 108 -3.23 -7.41 7.41
C VAL A 108 -3.83 -6.03 7.23
N GLU A 109 -3.19 -5.03 7.80
CA GLU A 109 -3.37 -3.62 7.50
C GLU A 109 -2.06 -3.09 6.91
N ALA A 110 -2.14 -2.52 5.71
CA ALA A 110 -0.98 -2.02 5.00
C ALA A 110 -1.21 -0.55 4.58
N VAL A 111 -0.32 0.33 5.00
CA VAL A 111 -0.43 1.79 4.86
C VAL A 111 0.74 2.33 4.04
N GLY A 112 0.46 2.96 2.91
CA GLY A 112 1.50 3.52 2.04
C GLY A 112 1.00 4.09 0.71
N PRO A 113 1.90 4.54 -0.17
CA PRO A 113 3.36 4.65 0.04
C PRO A 113 3.72 5.68 1.12
N LEU A 114 4.66 5.36 2.01
CA LEU A 114 5.02 6.23 3.14
C LEU A 114 5.75 7.51 2.73
N GLY A 115 6.47 7.48 1.61
CA GLY A 115 7.19 8.63 1.06
C GLY A 115 6.29 9.66 0.36
N LYS A 116 4.99 9.38 0.22
CA LYS A 116 3.99 10.26 -0.42
C LYS A 116 2.76 10.40 0.47
N PRO A 117 2.87 11.06 1.64
CA PRO A 117 1.80 11.09 2.65
C PRO A 117 0.48 11.67 2.13
N ALA A 118 0.53 12.63 1.20
CA ALA A 118 -0.67 13.22 0.59
C ALA A 118 -1.47 12.25 -0.30
N SER A 119 -0.85 11.14 -0.74
CA SER A 119 -1.48 10.12 -1.60
C SER A 119 -1.50 8.74 -0.95
N GLN A 120 -1.26 8.68 0.36
CA GLN A 120 -1.25 7.42 1.11
C GLN A 120 -2.67 6.85 1.23
N ILE A 121 -2.77 5.53 1.12
CA ILE A 121 -4.01 4.79 1.39
C ILE A 121 -3.74 3.67 2.39
N THR A 122 -4.82 3.11 2.93
CA THR A 122 -4.79 1.89 3.74
C THR A 122 -5.49 0.77 2.98
N VAL A 123 -4.81 -0.37 2.84
CA VAL A 123 -5.38 -1.61 2.29
C VAL A 123 -5.45 -2.63 3.42
N THR A 124 -6.63 -3.20 3.63
CA THR A 124 -6.83 -4.29 4.59
C THR A 124 -7.26 -5.56 3.88
N SER A 125 -6.80 -6.70 4.37
CA SER A 125 -7.22 -8.02 3.89
C SER A 125 -7.16 -9.02 5.03
N MET A 126 -7.90 -10.12 4.91
CA MET A 126 -7.84 -11.21 5.88
C MET A 126 -7.57 -12.54 5.18
N LYS A 127 -6.82 -13.41 5.84
CA LYS A 127 -6.50 -14.75 5.35
C LYS A 127 -6.33 -15.71 6.52
N TRP A 128 -6.81 -16.94 6.35
CA TRP A 128 -6.50 -18.04 7.25
C TRP A 128 -5.05 -18.50 7.06
N LEU A 129 -4.29 -18.54 8.16
CA LEU A 129 -2.96 -19.13 8.21
C LEU A 129 -3.00 -20.36 9.11
N ALA A 130 -2.44 -21.46 8.61
CA ALA A 130 -2.26 -22.68 9.38
C ALA A 130 -0.84 -22.72 9.99
N PRO A 131 -0.66 -23.25 11.21
CA PRO A 131 0.66 -23.49 11.80
C PRO A 131 1.57 -24.29 10.85
N GLY A 132 2.82 -23.86 10.71
CA GLY A 132 3.86 -24.52 9.91
C GLY A 132 3.71 -24.42 8.39
N GLN A 133 2.66 -23.78 7.86
CA GLN A 133 2.43 -23.68 6.42
C GLN A 133 2.86 -22.32 5.87
N SER A 134 4.07 -22.25 5.30
CA SER A 134 4.57 -21.04 4.62
C SER A 134 3.71 -20.62 3.41
N LEU A 135 3.68 -19.32 3.13
CA LEU A 135 3.07 -18.80 1.91
C LEU A 135 3.96 -19.06 0.69
N ALA A 136 3.48 -19.86 -0.27
CA ALA A 136 4.18 -20.13 -1.52
C ALA A 136 4.13 -18.96 -2.52
N GLY A 137 5.03 -18.97 -3.52
CA GLY A 137 5.02 -18.04 -4.65
C GLY A 137 5.30 -16.60 -4.24
N ASP A 138 4.44 -15.66 -4.67
CA ASP A 138 4.59 -14.23 -4.36
C ASP A 138 4.21 -13.87 -2.91
N GLY A 139 3.66 -14.81 -2.14
CA GLY A 139 3.18 -14.58 -0.79
C GLY A 139 1.79 -13.94 -0.75
N TRP A 140 1.58 -13.02 0.20
CA TRP A 140 0.37 -12.21 0.32
C TRP A 140 0.55 -10.88 -0.39
N VAL A 141 0.10 -10.82 -1.64
CA VAL A 141 0.12 -9.60 -2.44
C VAL A 141 -1.14 -8.78 -2.19
N LEU A 142 -0.96 -7.53 -1.74
CA LEU A 142 -2.02 -6.54 -1.55
C LEU A 142 -2.01 -5.58 -2.72
N GLU A 143 -3.13 -5.42 -3.41
CA GLU A 143 -3.27 -4.45 -4.48
C GLU A 143 -3.60 -3.06 -3.91
N PHE A 144 -2.84 -2.05 -4.33
CA PHE A 144 -2.98 -0.64 -3.92
C PHE A 144 -3.55 0.18 -5.09
N PRO A 145 -4.88 0.41 -5.14
CA PRO A 145 -5.49 1.30 -6.11
C PRO A 145 -5.20 2.76 -5.77
N GLY A 146 -4.59 3.51 -6.69
CA GLY A 146 -4.35 4.92 -6.46
C GLY A 146 -3.35 5.55 -7.42
N LEU A 147 -3.29 6.88 -7.39
CA LEU A 147 -2.26 7.67 -8.05
C LEU A 147 -1.61 8.61 -7.04
N VAL A 148 -0.30 8.74 -7.13
CA VAL A 148 0.46 9.74 -6.38
C VAL A 148 0.38 11.06 -7.12
N ILE A 149 0.02 12.13 -6.41
CA ILE A 149 -0.08 13.48 -6.98
C ILE A 149 0.78 14.42 -6.12
N GLU A 150 1.71 15.13 -6.77
CA GLU A 150 2.53 16.17 -6.15
C GLU A 150 2.24 17.50 -6.85
N PRO A 151 1.28 18.30 -6.35
CA PRO A 151 0.89 19.55 -6.97
C PRO A 151 1.87 20.68 -6.61
N ALA A 152 2.16 21.54 -7.58
CA ALA A 152 2.91 22.78 -7.41
C ALA A 152 2.13 23.92 -8.06
N VAL A 153 1.94 25.01 -7.32
CA VAL A 153 1.20 26.18 -7.78
C VAL A 153 2.05 27.43 -7.65
N ALA A 154 2.05 28.26 -8.69
CA ALA A 154 2.66 29.58 -8.67
C ALA A 154 1.58 30.64 -8.91
N VAL A 155 1.47 31.61 -8.00
CA VAL A 155 0.62 32.79 -8.17
C VAL A 155 1.36 33.78 -9.08
N GLN A 156 0.73 34.14 -10.19
CA GLN A 156 1.28 35.07 -11.17
C GLN A 156 0.31 36.24 -11.38
N ALA A 157 0.76 37.29 -12.09
CA ALA A 157 -0.10 38.43 -12.42
C ALA A 157 -1.31 38.00 -13.28
N ALA A 158 -1.09 37.08 -14.23
CA ALA A 158 -2.11 36.61 -15.17
C ALA A 158 -3.04 35.52 -14.60
N GLY A 159 -2.64 34.82 -13.55
CA GLY A 159 -3.36 33.62 -13.11
C GLY A 159 -2.60 32.79 -12.06
N LEU A 160 -3.15 31.62 -11.77
CA LEU A 160 -2.48 30.56 -11.04
C LEU A 160 -1.93 29.55 -12.05
N LYS A 161 -0.60 29.39 -12.09
CA LYS A 161 0.03 28.33 -12.86
C LYS A 161 0.07 27.07 -12.01
N VAL A 162 -0.68 26.04 -12.41
CA VAL A 162 -0.75 24.76 -11.71
C VAL A 162 0.07 23.73 -12.49
N ASN A 163 0.96 23.04 -11.79
CA ASN A 163 1.63 21.83 -12.26
C ASN A 163 1.30 20.69 -11.29
N ALA A 164 1.23 19.48 -11.79
CA ALA A 164 1.08 18.29 -10.98
C ALA A 164 1.99 17.20 -11.53
N LYS A 165 2.84 16.64 -10.67
CA LYS A 165 3.49 15.38 -10.97
C LYS A 165 2.57 14.24 -10.56
N VAL A 166 2.16 13.40 -11.50
CA VAL A 166 1.24 12.28 -11.30
C VAL A 166 1.91 10.97 -11.67
N THR A 167 2.02 10.04 -10.73
CA THR A 167 2.61 8.71 -10.95
C THR A 167 1.71 7.60 -10.43
N LEU A 168 1.95 6.36 -10.85
CA LEU A 168 1.40 5.19 -10.16
C LEU A 168 1.94 5.12 -8.72
N MET A 169 1.32 4.33 -7.85
CA MET A 169 1.77 4.18 -6.45
C MET A 169 3.17 3.57 -6.32
N CYS A 170 3.65 2.86 -7.35
CA CYS A 170 5.05 2.40 -7.49
C CYS A 170 6.04 3.51 -7.87
N GLY A 171 5.57 4.72 -8.17
CA GLY A 171 6.37 5.82 -8.74
C GLY A 171 6.65 5.66 -10.23
N CYS A 172 6.01 4.70 -10.88
CA CYS A 172 6.19 4.43 -12.30
C CYS A 172 5.68 5.63 -13.12
N PRO A 173 6.42 6.05 -14.17
CA PRO A 173 6.13 7.28 -14.89
C PRO A 173 4.90 7.13 -15.80
N ILE A 174 4.15 8.21 -15.94
CA ILE A 174 3.07 8.36 -16.92
C ILE A 174 3.53 9.29 -18.04
N GLU A 175 3.56 8.83 -19.29
CA GLU A 175 4.01 9.61 -20.44
C GLU A 175 3.38 9.12 -21.75
N PRO A 176 3.20 9.99 -22.77
CA PRO A 176 2.61 9.57 -24.05
C PRO A 176 3.35 8.40 -24.68
N GLY A 177 2.63 7.35 -25.05
CA GLY A 177 3.18 6.14 -25.67
C GLY A 177 4.03 5.24 -24.74
N GLY A 178 4.12 5.56 -23.45
CA GLY A 178 4.76 4.71 -22.44
C GLY A 178 3.90 3.50 -22.03
N LEU A 179 4.44 2.63 -21.17
CA LEU A 179 3.66 1.51 -20.59
C LEU A 179 2.41 2.00 -19.85
N TRP A 180 2.52 3.17 -19.22
CA TRP A 180 1.39 3.90 -18.66
C TRP A 180 1.20 5.18 -19.47
N ASP A 181 0.43 5.04 -20.54
CA ASP A 181 0.22 6.11 -21.52
C ASP A 181 -0.57 7.28 -20.93
N ALA A 182 -0.01 8.49 -21.02
CA ALA A 182 -0.61 9.71 -20.49
C ALA A 182 -2.00 10.02 -21.06
N ASP A 183 -2.27 9.61 -22.31
CA ASP A 183 -3.57 9.86 -22.96
C ASP A 183 -4.72 9.07 -22.31
N LYS A 184 -4.39 8.07 -21.49
CA LYS A 184 -5.34 7.27 -20.72
C LYS A 184 -5.66 7.85 -19.34
N TYR A 185 -5.02 8.97 -18.97
CA TYR A 185 -5.21 9.62 -17.68
C TYR A 185 -5.94 10.95 -17.86
N GLN A 186 -6.87 11.22 -16.95
CA GLN A 186 -7.57 12.49 -16.85
C GLN A 186 -7.10 13.18 -15.59
N VAL A 187 -6.52 14.37 -15.74
CA VAL A 187 -6.03 15.18 -14.62
C VAL A 187 -6.76 16.52 -14.62
N SER A 188 -7.22 16.97 -13.46
CA SER A 188 -7.92 18.24 -13.30
C SER A 188 -7.51 18.95 -12.01
N ALA A 189 -7.57 20.28 -12.03
CA ALA A 189 -7.39 21.10 -10.85
C ALA A 189 -8.59 22.00 -10.64
N SER A 190 -8.99 22.16 -9.38
CA SER A 190 -10.09 23.03 -8.97
C SER A 190 -9.65 23.94 -7.83
N LEU A 191 -9.99 25.22 -7.94
CA LEU A 191 -9.82 26.21 -6.88
C LEU A 191 -11.10 26.29 -6.05
N ILE A 192 -10.99 26.08 -4.74
CA ILE A 192 -12.13 25.96 -3.84
C ILE A 192 -12.07 27.05 -2.76
N ALA A 193 -13.18 27.76 -2.54
CA ALA A 193 -13.38 28.68 -1.41
C ALA A 193 -14.73 28.39 -0.74
N GLY A 194 -14.79 28.33 0.59
CA GLY A 194 -16.04 28.09 1.30
C GLY A 194 -16.74 26.75 0.98
N GLY A 195 -16.03 25.80 0.36
CA GLY A 195 -16.59 24.52 -0.10
C GLY A 195 -17.09 24.52 -1.55
N GLU A 196 -17.13 25.69 -2.19
CA GLU A 196 -17.55 25.84 -3.59
C GLU A 196 -16.36 25.90 -4.54
N THR A 197 -16.49 25.27 -5.71
CA THR A 197 -15.51 25.35 -6.78
C THR A 197 -15.64 26.67 -7.53
N LEU A 198 -14.66 27.55 -7.40
CA LEU A 198 -14.64 28.87 -8.05
C LEU A 198 -14.14 28.80 -9.50
N ALA A 199 -13.19 27.90 -9.76
CA ALA A 199 -12.61 27.68 -11.07
C ALA A 199 -12.11 26.24 -11.18
N SER A 200 -12.11 25.69 -12.39
CA SER A 200 -11.54 24.37 -12.67
C SER A 200 -10.96 24.35 -14.08
N ALA A 201 -9.92 23.56 -14.28
CA ALA A 201 -9.32 23.32 -15.58
C ALA A 201 -8.79 21.88 -15.68
N PRO A 202 -8.90 21.24 -16.86
CA PRO A 202 -8.14 20.03 -17.13
C PRO A 202 -6.65 20.36 -17.22
N LEU A 203 -5.79 19.47 -16.74
CA LEU A 203 -4.35 19.56 -16.88
C LEU A 203 -3.90 18.65 -18.03
N SER A 204 -3.11 19.20 -18.94
CA SER A 204 -2.54 18.46 -20.07
C SER A 204 -1.08 18.09 -19.82
N TYR A 205 -0.59 17.06 -20.51
CA TYR A 205 0.81 16.67 -20.44
C TYR A 205 1.74 17.83 -20.79
N ALA A 206 2.70 18.12 -19.92
CA ALA A 206 3.56 19.30 -19.98
C ALA A 206 4.96 19.00 -20.56
N GLY A 207 5.09 17.94 -21.35
CA GLY A 207 6.34 17.61 -22.07
C GLY A 207 7.42 16.93 -21.22
N LYS A 208 7.13 16.59 -19.95
CA LYS A 208 8.05 15.86 -19.07
C LYS A 208 7.32 14.68 -18.44
N PRO A 209 8.00 13.53 -18.22
CA PRO A 209 7.37 12.35 -17.65
C PRO A 209 6.58 12.72 -16.39
N SER A 210 5.34 12.22 -16.33
CA SER A 210 4.43 12.39 -15.21
C SER A 210 4.00 13.83 -14.92
N THR A 211 4.34 14.81 -15.74
CA THR A 211 4.07 16.22 -15.45
C THR A 211 2.88 16.73 -16.26
N PHE A 212 1.89 17.25 -15.56
CA PHE A 212 0.67 17.82 -16.13
C PHE A 212 0.53 19.28 -15.69
N ALA A 213 -0.01 20.15 -16.55
CA ALA A 213 -0.11 21.57 -16.25
C ALA A 213 -1.40 22.21 -16.79
N ALA A 214 -1.83 23.28 -16.10
CA ALA A 214 -2.92 24.15 -16.50
C ALA A 214 -2.75 25.54 -15.89
N GLU A 215 -3.52 26.49 -16.39
CA GLU A 215 -3.69 27.80 -15.78
C GLU A 215 -5.12 27.94 -15.24
N LEU A 216 -5.25 28.50 -14.05
CA LEU A 216 -6.53 28.92 -13.49
C LEU A 216 -6.57 30.45 -13.40
N PRO A 217 -7.75 31.07 -13.50
CA PRO A 217 -7.89 32.51 -13.29
C PRO A 217 -7.34 32.96 -11.93
N LYS A 218 -6.73 34.15 -11.88
CA LYS A 218 -6.26 34.73 -10.60
C LYS A 218 -7.47 35.08 -9.74
N PRO A 219 -7.62 34.48 -8.54
CA PRO A 219 -8.70 34.87 -7.65
C PRO A 219 -8.34 36.18 -6.93
N LYS A 220 -9.32 36.78 -6.24
CA LYS A 220 -9.05 37.91 -5.33
C LYS A 220 -8.10 37.46 -4.20
N ALA A 221 -7.44 38.42 -3.55
CA ALA A 221 -6.63 38.11 -2.37
C ALA A 221 -7.47 37.37 -1.30
N GLY A 222 -6.91 36.30 -0.73
CA GLY A 222 -7.63 35.43 0.19
C GLY A 222 -7.00 34.03 0.32
N GLY A 223 -7.60 33.21 1.17
CA GLY A 223 -7.23 31.80 1.35
C GLY A 223 -8.15 30.87 0.57
N TYR A 224 -7.56 29.85 -0.07
CA TYR A 224 -8.26 28.88 -0.90
C TYR A 224 -7.70 27.47 -0.69
N ARG A 225 -8.38 26.46 -1.22
CA ARG A 225 -7.83 25.11 -1.42
C ARG A 225 -7.67 24.84 -2.91
N LEU A 226 -6.52 24.33 -3.30
CA LEU A 226 -6.32 23.72 -4.61
C LEU A 226 -6.56 22.23 -4.47
N ARG A 227 -7.55 21.69 -5.17
CA ARG A 227 -7.76 20.25 -5.34
C ARG A 227 -7.21 19.82 -6.68
N VAL A 228 -6.40 18.78 -6.71
CA VAL A 228 -5.98 18.09 -7.94
C VAL A 228 -6.52 16.66 -7.90
N VAL A 229 -7.18 16.25 -8.96
CA VAL A 229 -7.72 14.90 -9.15
C VAL A 229 -7.07 14.30 -10.39
N ALA A 230 -6.59 13.06 -10.28
CA ALA A 230 -6.12 12.27 -11.40
C ALA A 230 -6.86 10.93 -11.43
N THR A 231 -7.28 10.49 -12.61
CA THR A 231 -7.96 9.20 -12.80
C THR A 231 -7.44 8.48 -14.04
N ASN A 232 -7.38 7.15 -13.98
CA ASN A 232 -7.29 6.27 -15.15
C ASN A 232 -8.59 5.47 -15.23
N PRO A 233 -9.53 5.82 -16.14
CA PRO A 233 -10.83 5.17 -16.23
C PRO A 233 -10.77 3.69 -16.59
N GLU A 234 -9.74 3.24 -17.32
CA GLU A 234 -9.60 1.84 -17.74
C GLU A 234 -9.28 0.92 -16.55
N THR A 235 -8.46 1.42 -15.62
CA THR A 235 -8.00 0.63 -14.46
C THR A 235 -8.76 0.95 -13.18
N GLY A 236 -9.47 2.09 -13.13
CA GLY A 236 -10.11 2.60 -11.91
C GLY A 236 -9.13 3.25 -10.92
N ASN A 237 -7.84 3.43 -11.27
CA ASN A 237 -6.90 4.16 -10.43
C ASN A 237 -7.35 5.62 -10.28
N THR A 238 -7.41 6.11 -9.05
CA THR A 238 -7.80 7.50 -8.72
C THR A 238 -6.88 8.06 -7.65
N GLY A 239 -6.41 9.30 -7.82
CA GLY A 239 -5.70 10.07 -6.81
C GLY A 239 -6.38 11.42 -6.59
N VAL A 240 -6.40 11.88 -5.35
CA VAL A 240 -6.89 13.22 -4.98
C VAL A 240 -5.93 13.83 -3.98
N VAL A 241 -5.47 15.05 -4.24
CA VAL A 241 -4.69 15.84 -3.27
C VAL A 241 -5.30 17.21 -3.15
N GLU A 242 -5.42 17.69 -1.92
CA GLU A 242 -5.79 19.06 -1.62
C GLU A 242 -4.68 19.76 -0.86
N GLN A 243 -4.39 21.00 -1.22
CA GLN A 243 -3.45 21.84 -0.48
C GLN A 243 -4.00 23.26 -0.30
N PRO A 244 -3.72 23.92 0.84
CA PRO A 244 -4.07 25.32 1.01
C PRO A 244 -3.23 26.18 0.07
N ILE A 245 -3.83 27.25 -0.43
CA ILE A 245 -3.12 28.31 -1.16
C ILE A 245 -3.53 29.67 -0.60
N ILE A 246 -2.59 30.59 -0.56
CA ILE A 246 -2.82 31.99 -0.16
C ILE A 246 -2.50 32.86 -1.35
N VAL A 247 -3.43 33.73 -1.71
CA VAL A 247 -3.22 34.77 -2.72
C VAL A 247 -3.10 36.10 -1.99
N GLU A 248 -1.91 36.69 -2.04
CA GLU A 248 -1.63 37.99 -1.48
C GLU A 248 -2.14 39.11 -2.41
N ARG A 249 -2.20 40.34 -1.88
CA ARG A 249 -2.66 41.53 -2.62
C ARG A 249 -1.70 41.87 -3.76
#